data_AF-A0A3M1KRB2-F1
#
_entry.id   AF-A0A3M1KRB2-F1
#
_cell.length_a   1.000
_cell.length_b   1.000
_cell.length_c   1.000
_cell.angle_alpha   90.00
_cell.angle_beta   90.00
_cell.angle_gamma   90.00
#
_symmetry.space_group_name_H-M   'P 1'
#
loop_
_entity.id
_entity.type
_entity.pdbx_description
1 polymer ?
#
loop_
_entity_poly.entity_id
_entity_poly.type
_entity_poly.pdbx_seq_one_letter_code
_entity_poly.pdbx_strand_id
1 'polypeptide(L)'
;MRTWVNRWFRAYLRHRMRRIERYMRDAEPVQRAVFQQLVQAAKYTEWGRRYDYRSIRTPAQFAERVPVQDYEALKPWIRRMMLGEKDVLWNGRIRWFSKSSGTTSERSKYIPVSRQNLRQCHIRGTWDTMTFFYDQRPDARQFECKSLLMGGSLHPFPDCPSTTVGDVSAVMIHHMPFVARPFFTPDFETALLPDFEEKIERMAHVTSQERELVMIGGVPTWTVVLFRKVLELTGAAHLLEVWPQLQGYIHGGVSFTPYRRQFRKFLPSDQVSYQEIYNASEGY
;
A
#
# COMPACT_ATOMS: atom_id res chain seq x y z
N MET A 1 4.09 -26.36 11.31
CA MET A 1 4.75 -25.10 11.74
C MET A 1 3.92 -23.85 11.41
N ARG A 2 3.50 -23.65 10.15
CA ARG A 2 2.77 -22.44 9.72
C ARG A 2 1.37 -22.26 10.34
N THR A 3 0.67 -23.35 10.67
CA THR A 3 -0.63 -23.30 11.40
C THR A 3 -0.53 -22.69 12.80
N TRP A 4 0.59 -22.87 13.50
CA TRP A 4 0.85 -22.21 14.78
C TRP A 4 1.12 -20.71 14.59
N VAL A 5 1.85 -20.35 13.54
CA VAL A 5 2.11 -18.95 13.16
C VAL A 5 0.78 -18.23 12.88
N ASN A 6 -0.12 -18.83 12.12
CA ASN A 6 -1.42 -18.25 11.83
C ASN A 6 -2.32 -18.13 13.06
N ARG A 7 -2.32 -19.12 13.97
CA ARG A 7 -3.03 -19.00 15.26
C ARG A 7 -2.50 -17.86 16.11
N TRP A 8 -1.17 -17.68 16.16
CA TRP A 8 -0.56 -16.57 16.87
C TRP A 8 -0.93 -15.22 16.25
N PHE A 9 -0.82 -15.07 14.93
CA PHE A 9 -1.22 -13.85 14.23
C PHE A 9 -2.71 -13.56 14.40
N ARG A 10 -3.58 -14.57 14.36
CA ARG A 10 -5.02 -14.39 14.63
C ARG A 10 -5.25 -13.81 16.02
N ALA A 11 -4.57 -14.31 17.05
CA ALA A 11 -4.68 -13.76 18.40
C ALA A 11 -4.17 -12.31 18.48
N TYR A 12 -3.03 -12.02 17.84
CA TYR A 12 -2.49 -10.67 17.72
C TYR A 12 -3.45 -9.71 17.00
N LEU A 13 -4.03 -10.12 15.87
CA LEU A 13 -4.98 -9.32 15.10
C LEU A 13 -6.28 -9.10 15.87
N ARG A 14 -6.79 -10.10 16.60
CA ARG A 14 -7.94 -9.93 17.49
C ARG A 14 -7.67 -8.89 18.59
N HIS A 15 -6.46 -8.89 19.16
CA HIS A 15 -6.07 -7.84 20.10
C HIS A 15 -5.97 -6.47 19.42
N ARG A 16 -5.43 -6.42 18.19
CA ARG A 16 -5.35 -5.20 17.38
C ARG A 16 -6.75 -4.66 17.02
N MET A 17 -7.73 -5.51 16.79
CA MET A 17 -9.10 -5.11 16.48
C MET A 17 -9.71 -4.24 17.58
N ARG A 18 -9.49 -4.59 18.86
CA ARG A 18 -9.90 -3.76 20.01
C ARG A 18 -9.36 -2.33 19.96
N ARG A 19 -8.16 -2.16 19.39
CA ARG A 19 -7.53 -0.86 19.19
C ARG A 19 -8.20 -0.08 18.06
N ILE A 20 -8.56 -0.76 16.97
CA ILE A 20 -9.33 -0.18 15.85
C ILE A 20 -10.71 0.27 16.32
N GLU A 21 -11.44 -0.58 17.05
CA GLU A 21 -12.74 -0.25 17.63
C GLU A 21 -12.68 0.99 18.53
N ARG A 22 -11.59 1.15 19.30
CA ARG A 22 -11.37 2.36 20.09
C ARG A 22 -11.18 3.59 19.19
N TYR A 23 -10.44 3.48 18.09
CA TYR A 23 -10.31 4.59 17.14
C TYR A 23 -11.63 4.99 16.51
N MET A 24 -12.50 4.02 16.21
CA MET A 24 -13.84 4.26 15.67
C MET A 24 -14.76 4.93 16.69
N ARG A 25 -14.64 4.56 17.97
CA ARG A 25 -15.43 5.13 19.08
C ARG A 25 -14.97 6.53 19.49
N ASP A 26 -13.66 6.72 19.59
CA ASP A 26 -13.01 7.91 20.15
C ASP A 26 -12.25 8.67 19.06
N ALA A 27 -12.90 8.97 17.94
CA ALA A 27 -12.24 9.52 16.75
C ALA A 27 -11.62 10.90 16.99
N GLU A 28 -12.30 11.80 17.70
CA GLU A 28 -11.82 13.16 17.95
C GLU A 28 -10.50 13.22 18.75
N PRO A 29 -10.37 12.58 19.93
CA PRO A 29 -9.10 12.60 20.66
C PRO A 29 -7.97 11.91 19.88
N VAL A 30 -8.29 10.89 19.08
CA VAL A 30 -7.31 10.23 18.19
C VAL A 30 -6.80 11.20 17.12
N GLN A 31 -7.69 11.91 16.43
CA GLN A 31 -7.33 12.91 15.44
C GLN A 31 -6.53 14.07 16.06
N ARG A 32 -6.92 14.52 17.26
CA ARG A 32 -6.19 15.56 18.00
C ARG A 32 -4.76 15.12 18.35
N ALA A 33 -4.57 13.88 18.78
CA ALA A 33 -3.26 13.32 19.08
C ALA A 33 -2.38 13.22 17.82
N VAL A 34 -2.95 12.75 16.70
CA VAL A 34 -2.24 12.71 15.41
C VAL A 34 -1.85 14.11 14.96
N PHE A 35 -2.77 15.08 15.01
CA PHE A 35 -2.49 16.47 14.68
C PHE A 35 -1.33 17.04 15.51
N GLN A 36 -1.37 16.89 16.83
CA GLN A 36 -0.29 17.34 17.72
C GLN A 36 1.04 16.67 17.36
N GLN A 37 1.05 15.36 17.13
CA GLN A 37 2.25 14.63 16.72
C GLN A 37 2.83 15.21 15.42
N LEU A 38 2.00 15.44 14.40
CA LEU A 38 2.45 15.93 13.10
C LEU A 38 3.00 17.36 13.18
N VAL A 39 2.29 18.28 13.85
CA VAL A 39 2.74 19.67 14.04
C VAL A 39 4.05 19.71 14.83
N GLN A 40 4.16 18.93 15.90
CA GLN A 40 5.38 18.88 16.71
C GLN A 40 6.58 18.29 15.96
N ALA A 41 6.36 17.29 15.11
CA ALA A 41 7.40 16.70 14.27
C ALA A 41 7.89 17.68 13.19
N ALA A 42 6.98 18.46 12.61
CA ALA A 42 7.29 19.38 11.51
C ALA A 42 7.76 20.77 11.95
N LYS A 43 7.65 21.15 13.24
CA LYS A 43 7.91 22.54 13.68
C LYS A 43 9.31 23.11 13.38
N TYR A 44 10.31 22.25 13.19
CA TYR A 44 11.68 22.67 12.89
C TYR A 44 12.02 22.66 11.40
N THR A 45 11.11 22.20 10.53
CA THR A 45 11.31 22.28 9.09
C THR A 45 11.20 23.71 8.58
N GLU A 46 11.70 23.97 7.38
CA GLU A 46 11.54 25.27 6.74
C GLU A 46 10.06 25.64 6.59
N TRP A 47 9.22 24.67 6.19
CA TRP A 47 7.77 24.85 6.12
C TRP A 47 7.16 25.15 7.49
N GLY A 48 7.57 24.41 8.52
CA GLY A 48 7.09 24.61 9.88
C GLY A 48 7.49 25.98 10.45
N ARG A 49 8.68 26.48 10.12
CA ARG A 49 9.12 27.83 10.50
C ARG A 49 8.36 28.91 9.75
N ARG A 50 8.12 28.73 8.44
CA ARG A 50 7.38 29.66 7.59
C ARG A 50 5.97 29.97 8.14
N TYR A 51 5.31 28.98 8.72
CA TYR A 51 3.94 29.12 9.27
C TYR A 51 3.89 29.06 10.81
N ASP A 52 5.03 29.20 11.48
CA ASP A 52 5.17 29.16 12.94
C ASP A 52 4.43 28.00 13.64
N TYR A 53 4.71 26.77 13.19
CA TYR A 53 4.17 25.55 13.79
C TYR A 53 4.52 25.42 15.28
N ARG A 54 5.57 26.10 15.75
CA ARG A 54 6.01 26.06 17.15
C ARG A 54 4.95 26.63 18.09
N SER A 55 4.18 27.65 17.67
CA SER A 55 3.12 28.23 18.50
C SER A 55 1.73 27.63 18.26
N ILE A 56 1.56 26.79 17.22
CA ILE A 56 0.28 26.11 16.96
C ILE A 56 -0.01 25.08 18.06
N ARG A 57 -1.22 25.17 18.64
CA ARG A 57 -1.75 24.26 19.68
C ARG A 57 -3.08 23.63 19.29
N THR A 58 -3.84 24.28 18.42
CA THR A 58 -5.19 23.83 18.03
C THR A 58 -5.31 23.70 16.50
N PRO A 59 -6.22 22.83 16.01
CA PRO A 59 -6.51 22.76 14.57
C PRO A 59 -6.98 24.09 13.97
N ALA A 60 -7.71 24.91 14.73
CA ALA A 60 -8.16 26.23 14.29
C ALA A 60 -6.98 27.18 13.99
N GLN A 61 -5.99 27.24 14.89
CA GLN A 61 -4.77 28.03 14.68
C GLN A 61 -3.96 27.56 13.47
N PHE A 62 -3.99 26.25 13.19
CA PHE A 62 -3.35 25.71 12.00
C PHE A 62 -4.09 26.13 10.73
N ALA A 63 -5.41 26.00 10.70
CA ALA A 63 -6.24 26.36 9.56
C ALA A 63 -6.18 27.86 9.23
N GLU A 64 -6.04 28.73 10.24
CA GLU A 64 -5.88 30.18 10.05
C GLU A 64 -4.55 30.53 9.37
N ARG A 65 -3.48 29.78 9.65
CA ARG A 65 -2.12 30.13 9.23
C ARG A 65 -1.65 29.39 7.98
N VAL A 66 -2.08 28.14 7.81
CA VAL A 66 -1.57 27.25 6.77
C VAL A 66 -2.61 27.15 5.66
N PRO A 67 -2.38 27.81 4.50
CA PRO A 67 -3.32 27.74 3.39
C PRO A 67 -3.37 26.33 2.80
N VAL A 68 -4.56 25.93 2.33
CA VAL A 68 -4.71 24.70 1.54
C VAL A 68 -3.81 24.77 0.31
N GLN A 69 -3.06 23.70 0.05
CA GLN A 69 -2.09 23.62 -1.04
C GLN A 69 -2.52 22.60 -2.09
N ASP A 70 -2.23 22.91 -3.35
CA ASP A 70 -2.21 21.91 -4.42
C ASP A 70 -0.79 21.37 -4.64
N TYR A 71 -0.65 20.44 -5.59
CA TYR A 71 0.66 19.87 -5.89
C TYR A 71 1.61 20.88 -6.53
N GLU A 72 1.12 21.77 -7.39
CA GLU A 72 1.99 22.71 -8.12
C GLU A 72 2.62 23.74 -7.16
N ALA A 73 1.90 24.15 -6.13
CA ALA A 73 2.42 25.00 -5.06
C ALA A 73 3.51 24.29 -4.22
N LEU A 74 3.38 22.98 -3.99
CA LEU A 74 4.35 22.18 -3.23
C LEU A 74 5.52 21.65 -4.06
N LYS A 75 5.37 21.59 -5.38
CA LYS A 75 6.33 21.00 -6.31
C LYS A 75 7.75 21.56 -6.19
N PRO A 76 7.99 22.88 -6.04
CA PRO A 76 9.34 23.41 -5.80
C PRO A 76 9.98 22.87 -4.52
N TRP A 77 9.19 22.71 -3.45
CA TRP A 77 9.64 22.18 -2.17
C TRP A 77 9.94 20.68 -2.24
N ILE A 78 9.06 19.92 -2.89
CA ILE A 78 9.26 18.49 -3.14
C ILE A 78 10.51 18.27 -3.98
N ARG A 79 10.74 19.09 -5.02
CA ARG A 79 11.93 19.03 -5.86
C ARG A 79 13.21 19.23 -5.05
N ARG A 80 13.25 20.19 -4.13
CA ARG A 80 14.38 20.39 -3.20
C ARG A 80 14.65 19.14 -2.36
N MET A 81 13.60 18.52 -1.82
CA MET A 81 13.73 17.28 -1.06
C MET A 81 14.25 16.12 -1.91
N MET A 82 13.80 15.99 -3.17
CA MET A 82 14.29 14.97 -4.11
C MET A 82 15.77 15.14 -4.46
N LEU A 83 16.27 16.39 -4.45
CA LEU A 83 17.70 16.72 -4.61
C LEU A 83 18.50 16.51 -3.31
N GLY A 84 17.88 15.96 -2.26
CA GLY A 84 18.56 15.54 -1.02
C GLY A 84 18.55 16.58 0.09
N GLU A 85 17.85 17.70 -0.09
CA GLU A 85 17.68 18.70 0.97
C GLU A 85 16.86 18.12 2.13
N LYS A 86 17.30 18.40 3.36
CA LYS A 86 16.68 17.91 4.60
C LYS A 86 15.79 18.97 5.21
N ASP A 87 14.81 18.54 6.01
CA ASP A 87 14.01 19.43 6.87
C ASP A 87 13.23 20.52 6.07
N VAL A 88 12.76 20.20 4.86
CA VAL A 88 12.02 21.13 3.99
C VAL A 88 10.51 21.12 4.31
N LEU A 89 9.75 20.14 3.79
CA LEU A 89 8.33 19.95 4.14
C LEU A 89 8.15 19.01 5.36
N TRP A 90 9.07 18.07 5.51
CA TRP A 90 9.06 17.07 6.58
C TRP A 90 10.46 16.90 7.17
N ASN A 91 10.54 16.49 8.44
CA ASN A 91 11.81 16.41 9.15
C ASN A 91 12.71 15.27 8.61
N GLY A 92 14.01 15.54 8.58
CA GLY A 92 15.04 14.66 8.06
C GLY A 92 15.18 14.72 6.53
N ARG A 93 16.03 13.82 6.00
CA ARG A 93 16.21 13.61 4.56
C ARG A 93 15.30 12.49 4.09
N ILE A 94 14.47 12.75 3.08
CA ILE A 94 13.63 11.75 2.43
C ILE A 94 14.34 11.23 1.17
N ARG A 95 14.44 9.91 1.04
CA ARG A 95 15.07 9.23 -0.12
C ARG A 95 14.08 8.52 -1.02
N TRP A 96 12.84 8.34 -0.57
CA TRP A 96 11.82 7.57 -1.29
C TRP A 96 10.67 8.50 -1.66
N PHE A 97 10.29 8.48 -2.93
CA PHE A 97 9.17 9.28 -3.42
C PHE A 97 8.25 8.40 -4.26
N SER A 98 6.98 8.33 -3.87
CA SER A 98 6.00 7.60 -4.65
C SER A 98 5.53 8.46 -5.82
N LYS A 99 5.46 7.84 -6.99
CA LYS A 99 4.90 8.42 -8.21
C LYS A 99 3.38 8.24 -8.17
N SER A 100 2.65 9.34 -8.33
CA SER A 100 1.19 9.33 -8.45
C SER A 100 0.79 9.67 -9.89
N SER A 101 -0.12 8.87 -10.46
CA SER A 101 -0.70 9.08 -11.78
C SER A 101 -1.72 10.21 -11.72
N GLY A 102 -1.25 11.45 -11.78
CA GLY A 102 -2.12 12.62 -11.91
C GLY A 102 -2.79 12.69 -13.29
N THR A 103 -4.03 13.20 -13.33
CA THR A 103 -4.91 13.29 -14.52
C THR A 103 -4.67 14.52 -15.40
N THR A 104 -3.57 15.27 -15.23
CA THR A 104 -3.28 16.47 -16.01
C THR A 104 -1.81 16.55 -16.42
N SER A 105 -1.60 16.59 -17.74
CA SER A 105 -0.39 17.01 -18.49
C SER A 105 0.99 16.54 -17.95
N GLU A 106 1.49 15.46 -18.58
CA GLU A 106 2.89 15.16 -18.93
C GLU A 106 4.00 15.08 -17.86
N ARG A 107 3.76 15.39 -16.58
CA ARG A 107 4.77 15.16 -15.53
C ARG A 107 4.19 14.46 -14.32
N SER A 108 4.87 13.40 -13.90
CA SER A 108 4.44 12.59 -12.77
C SER A 108 4.52 13.39 -11.47
N LYS A 109 3.52 13.23 -10.59
CA LYS A 109 3.53 13.81 -9.24
C LYS A 109 4.39 12.93 -8.33
N TYR A 110 5.27 13.53 -7.54
CA TYR A 110 6.14 12.85 -6.59
C TYR A 110 5.71 13.17 -5.17
N ILE A 111 5.37 12.15 -4.39
CA ILE A 111 4.93 12.31 -3.01
C ILE A 111 6.04 11.81 -2.09
N PRO A 112 6.53 12.60 -1.12
CA PRO A 112 7.59 12.17 -0.22
C PRO A 112 7.13 11.02 0.69
N VAL A 113 7.84 9.89 0.66
CA VAL A 113 7.58 8.73 1.52
C VAL A 113 8.60 8.72 2.65
N SER A 114 8.28 9.45 3.73
CA SER A 114 9.11 9.48 4.94
C SER A 114 9.08 8.13 5.66
N ARG A 115 10.06 7.86 6.54
CA ARG A 115 10.04 6.65 7.40
C ARG A 115 8.77 6.57 8.25
N GLN A 116 8.28 7.73 8.71
CA GLN A 116 7.06 7.82 9.49
C GLN A 116 5.84 7.50 8.63
N ASN A 117 5.72 8.07 7.43
CA ASN A 117 4.65 7.75 6.49
C ASN A 117 4.66 6.25 6.15
N LEU A 118 5.81 5.69 5.76
CA LEU A 118 5.92 4.27 5.44
C LEU A 118 5.48 3.36 6.60
N ARG A 119 5.97 3.60 7.82
CA ARG A 119 5.71 2.71 8.98
C ARG A 119 4.37 2.94 9.66
N GLN A 120 4.02 4.20 9.89
CA GLN A 120 2.85 4.58 10.68
C GLN A 120 1.59 4.82 9.84
N CYS A 121 1.73 4.92 8.51
CA CYS A 121 0.62 5.01 7.57
C CYS A 121 0.52 3.72 6.75
N HIS A 122 1.30 3.56 5.67
CA HIS A 122 1.17 2.45 4.70
C HIS A 122 1.26 1.04 5.30
N ILE A 123 2.33 0.76 6.06
CA ILE A 123 2.50 -0.56 6.70
C ILE A 123 1.44 -0.77 7.79
N ARG A 124 1.14 0.27 8.58
CA ARG A 124 0.13 0.19 9.63
C ARG A 124 -1.25 -0.11 9.05
N GLY A 125 -1.62 0.55 7.96
CA GLY A 125 -2.86 0.36 7.25
C GLY A 125 -2.98 -1.04 6.64
N THR A 126 -1.90 -1.59 6.08
CA THR A 126 -1.88 -3.00 5.63
C THR A 126 -2.20 -3.98 6.77
N TRP A 127 -1.69 -3.71 7.97
CA TRP A 127 -2.05 -4.50 9.17
C TRP A 127 -3.50 -4.30 9.60
N ASP A 128 -4.07 -3.11 9.44
CA ASP A 128 -5.48 -2.86 9.74
C ASP A 128 -6.38 -3.59 8.73
N THR A 129 -6.02 -3.61 7.45
CA THR A 129 -6.68 -4.41 6.40
C THR A 129 -6.67 -5.90 6.75
N MET A 130 -5.52 -6.46 7.15
CA MET A 130 -5.45 -7.85 7.64
C MET A 130 -6.28 -8.08 8.89
N THR A 131 -6.36 -7.09 9.78
CA THR A 131 -7.16 -7.19 11.00
C THR A 131 -8.64 -7.37 10.65
N PHE A 132 -9.18 -6.50 9.78
CA PHE A 132 -10.55 -6.61 9.30
C PHE A 132 -10.80 -7.94 8.57
N PHE A 133 -9.87 -8.38 7.72
CA PHE A 133 -10.01 -9.65 7.01
C PHE A 133 -10.14 -10.83 7.98
N TYR A 134 -9.28 -10.92 9.00
CA TYR A 134 -9.29 -12.00 9.99
C TYR A 134 -10.49 -11.95 10.95
N ASP A 135 -10.98 -10.75 11.23
CA ASP A 135 -12.15 -10.52 12.07
C ASP A 135 -13.43 -10.99 11.36
N GLN A 136 -13.56 -10.67 10.06
CA GLN A 136 -14.69 -11.08 9.23
C GLN A 136 -14.61 -12.55 8.78
N ARG A 137 -13.43 -13.18 8.88
CA ARG A 137 -13.17 -14.51 8.36
C ARG A 137 -12.55 -15.48 9.38
N PRO A 138 -13.39 -16.28 10.09
CA PRO A 138 -12.93 -17.24 11.09
C PRO A 138 -11.97 -18.31 10.56
N ASP A 139 -12.09 -18.68 9.28
CA ASP A 139 -11.25 -19.67 8.59
C ASP A 139 -10.05 -19.05 7.86
N ALA A 140 -9.72 -17.78 8.07
CA ALA A 140 -8.57 -17.10 7.45
C ALA A 140 -7.21 -17.83 7.65
N ARG A 141 -6.44 -17.97 6.56
CA ARG A 141 -5.17 -18.74 6.48
C ARG A 141 -4.01 -17.95 5.83
N GLN A 142 -4.08 -16.63 5.77
CA GLN A 142 -3.06 -15.78 5.11
C GLN A 142 -1.65 -15.87 5.73
N PHE A 143 -1.52 -16.22 7.01
CA PHE A 143 -0.21 -16.48 7.64
C PHE A 143 0.16 -17.97 7.68
N GLU A 144 -0.59 -18.80 6.95
CA GLU A 144 -0.33 -20.22 6.71
C GLU A 144 0.13 -20.49 5.27
N CYS A 145 -0.41 -19.72 4.34
CA CYS A 145 -0.35 -19.91 2.90
C CYS A 145 0.29 -18.69 2.21
N LYS A 146 0.34 -18.66 0.87
CA LYS A 146 0.99 -17.57 0.12
C LYS A 146 -0.01 -16.52 -0.35
N SER A 147 0.45 -15.28 -0.37
CA SER A 147 -0.27 -14.12 -0.91
C SER A 147 0.42 -13.62 -2.19
N LEU A 148 -0.35 -13.40 -3.24
CA LEU A 148 0.13 -12.83 -4.47
C LEU A 148 0.23 -11.31 -4.32
N LEU A 149 1.40 -10.74 -4.57
CA LEU A 149 1.60 -9.30 -4.66
C LEU A 149 2.07 -8.91 -6.05
N MET A 150 1.38 -7.93 -6.64
CA MET A 150 1.83 -7.27 -7.85
C MET A 150 2.35 -5.88 -7.52
N GLY A 151 3.67 -5.76 -7.37
CA GLY A 151 4.34 -4.49 -7.13
C GLY A 151 4.40 -3.63 -8.39
N GLY A 152 4.52 -2.32 -8.21
CA GLY A 152 4.97 -1.43 -9.28
C GLY A 152 6.49 -1.55 -9.49
N SER A 153 7.15 -0.46 -9.85
CA SER A 153 8.60 -0.42 -10.09
C SER A 153 9.28 0.70 -9.33
N LEU A 154 10.61 0.60 -9.17
CA LEU A 154 11.46 1.62 -8.54
C LEU A 154 12.60 1.96 -9.48
N HIS A 155 12.96 3.24 -9.52
CA HIS A 155 14.03 3.78 -10.36
C HIS A 155 14.81 4.85 -9.60
N PRO A 156 16.14 4.96 -9.81
CA PRO A 156 16.89 6.10 -9.30
C PRO A 156 16.38 7.39 -9.96
N PHE A 157 16.33 8.47 -9.19
CA PHE A 157 15.97 9.77 -9.71
C PHE A 157 17.16 10.37 -10.49
N PRO A 158 17.00 10.73 -11.79
CA PRO A 158 18.15 11.08 -12.64
C PRO A 158 19.03 12.20 -12.09
N ASP A 159 18.42 13.25 -11.55
CA ASP A 159 19.17 14.43 -11.05
C ASP A 159 19.76 14.21 -9.65
N CYS A 160 19.39 13.13 -8.96
CA CYS A 160 19.99 12.74 -7.68
C CYS A 160 19.85 11.22 -7.49
N PRO A 161 20.83 10.41 -7.95
CA PRO A 161 20.73 8.94 -7.91
C PRO A 161 20.56 8.33 -6.50
N SER A 162 20.88 9.09 -5.45
CA SER A 162 20.65 8.66 -4.05
C SER A 162 19.17 8.71 -3.63
N THR A 163 18.32 9.31 -4.45
CA THR A 163 16.86 9.36 -4.31
C THR A 163 16.23 8.31 -5.22
N THR A 164 15.27 7.56 -4.70
CA THR A 164 14.52 6.55 -5.43
C THR A 164 13.09 7.01 -5.62
N VAL A 165 12.59 6.88 -6.85
CA VAL A 165 11.23 7.20 -7.26
C VAL A 165 10.52 5.95 -7.78
N GLY A 166 9.21 5.85 -7.62
CA GLY A 166 8.46 4.72 -8.17
C GLY A 166 7.12 4.51 -7.48
N ASP A 167 6.51 3.35 -7.62
CA ASP A 167 5.19 3.10 -7.03
C ASP A 167 5.30 2.88 -5.51
N VAL A 168 4.31 3.38 -4.75
CA VAL A 168 4.29 3.21 -3.28
C VAL A 168 4.30 1.73 -2.87
N SER A 169 3.63 0.87 -3.65
CA SER A 169 3.65 -0.59 -3.46
C SER A 169 5.05 -1.17 -3.58
N ALA A 170 5.85 -0.66 -4.52
CA ALA A 170 7.23 -1.09 -4.73
C ALA A 170 8.13 -0.64 -3.56
N VAL A 171 7.93 0.57 -3.03
CA VAL A 171 8.60 1.05 -1.81
C VAL A 171 8.27 0.14 -0.61
N MET A 172 7.01 -0.27 -0.46
CA MET A 172 6.58 -1.17 0.62
C MET A 172 7.22 -2.56 0.50
N ILE A 173 7.20 -3.16 -0.69
CA ILE A 173 7.83 -4.47 -0.94
C ILE A 173 9.33 -4.41 -0.68
N HIS A 174 10.00 -3.34 -1.11
CA HIS A 174 11.43 -3.16 -0.88
C HIS A 174 11.81 -3.13 0.61
N HIS A 175 10.96 -2.56 1.46
CA HIS A 175 11.17 -2.50 2.91
C HIS A 175 10.60 -3.70 3.68
N MET A 176 10.09 -4.72 2.98
CA MET A 176 9.47 -5.86 3.62
C MET A 176 10.54 -6.73 4.34
N PRO A 177 10.32 -7.13 5.60
CA PRO A 177 11.26 -7.98 6.33
C PRO A 177 11.51 -9.31 5.61
N PHE A 178 12.75 -9.80 5.67
CA PHE A 178 13.13 -11.07 5.03
C PHE A 178 12.28 -12.26 5.50
N VAL A 179 11.88 -12.27 6.77
CA VAL A 179 11.02 -13.32 7.36
C VAL A 179 9.63 -13.39 6.74
N ALA A 180 9.17 -12.32 6.10
CA ALA A 180 7.85 -12.27 5.47
C ALA A 180 7.88 -12.81 4.03
N ARG A 181 9.05 -12.82 3.37
CA ARG A 181 9.22 -13.25 1.96
C ARG A 181 8.59 -14.62 1.65
N PRO A 182 8.71 -15.67 2.48
CA PRO A 182 8.15 -16.98 2.16
C PRO A 182 6.61 -17.03 2.08
N PHE A 183 5.92 -15.98 2.58
CA PHE A 183 4.46 -15.85 2.52
C PHE A 183 3.97 -15.14 1.26
N PHE A 184 4.88 -14.77 0.35
CA PHE A 184 4.52 -14.05 -0.87
C PHE A 184 4.94 -14.81 -2.12
N THR A 185 4.19 -14.58 -3.20
CA THR A 185 4.49 -15.05 -4.55
C THR A 185 4.17 -13.92 -5.56
N PRO A 186 4.88 -13.80 -6.68
CA PRO A 186 6.17 -14.42 -6.98
C PRO A 186 7.28 -13.89 -6.02
N ASP A 187 8.53 -14.24 -6.30
CA ASP A 187 9.66 -13.56 -5.66
C ASP A 187 9.65 -12.04 -5.94
N PHE A 188 10.36 -11.27 -5.12
CA PHE A 188 10.32 -9.81 -5.19
C PHE A 188 11.04 -9.24 -6.41
N GLU A 189 11.97 -9.96 -7.01
CA GLU A 189 12.61 -9.52 -8.26
C GLU A 189 11.56 -9.52 -9.37
N THR A 190 10.83 -10.62 -9.51
CA THR A 190 9.71 -10.73 -10.46
C THR A 190 8.61 -9.70 -10.17
N ALA A 191 8.20 -9.54 -8.90
CA ALA A 191 7.13 -8.60 -8.54
C ALA A 191 7.48 -7.13 -8.82
N LEU A 192 8.78 -6.77 -8.83
CA LEU A 192 9.28 -5.42 -8.99
C LEU A 192 9.81 -5.11 -10.40
N LEU A 193 9.67 -6.04 -11.35
CA LEU A 193 10.11 -5.84 -12.74
C LEU A 193 9.55 -4.54 -13.34
N PRO A 194 10.34 -3.76 -14.10
CA PRO A 194 9.85 -2.52 -14.70
C PRO A 194 9.03 -2.76 -15.96
N ASP A 195 9.39 -3.75 -16.77
CA ASP A 195 8.64 -4.12 -17.97
C ASP A 195 7.35 -4.85 -17.57
N PHE A 196 6.21 -4.29 -17.98
CA PHE A 196 4.90 -4.80 -17.58
C PHE A 196 4.55 -6.12 -18.30
N GLU A 197 4.90 -6.25 -19.58
CA GLU A 197 4.57 -7.44 -20.36
C GLU A 197 5.39 -8.63 -19.85
N GLU A 198 6.70 -8.45 -19.69
CA GLU A 198 7.59 -9.45 -19.12
C GLU A 198 7.19 -9.81 -17.69
N LYS A 199 6.84 -8.82 -16.86
CA LYS A 199 6.34 -9.05 -15.51
C LYS A 199 5.13 -9.96 -15.52
N ILE A 200 4.10 -9.63 -16.30
CA ILE A 200 2.86 -10.40 -16.33
C ILE A 200 3.11 -11.81 -16.82
N GLU A 201 3.95 -11.99 -17.85
CA GLU A 201 4.34 -13.31 -18.35
C GLU A 201 4.97 -14.15 -17.24
N ARG A 202 6.04 -13.66 -16.62
CA ARG A 202 6.76 -14.38 -15.55
C ARG A 202 5.86 -14.64 -14.34
N MET A 203 5.07 -13.64 -13.94
CA MET A 203 4.09 -13.79 -12.84
C MET A 203 3.08 -14.88 -13.15
N ALA A 204 2.53 -14.94 -14.36
CA ALA A 204 1.54 -15.94 -14.73
C ALA A 204 2.14 -17.37 -14.71
N HIS A 205 3.36 -17.55 -15.23
CA HIS A 205 4.07 -18.84 -15.14
C HIS A 205 4.32 -19.28 -13.69
N VAL A 206 4.85 -18.39 -12.85
CA VAL A 206 5.15 -18.73 -11.44
C VAL A 206 3.88 -18.98 -10.64
N THR A 207 2.90 -18.09 -10.76
CA THR A 207 1.70 -18.14 -9.91
C THR A 207 0.71 -19.21 -10.35
N SER A 208 0.69 -19.62 -11.62
CA SER A 208 -0.14 -20.75 -12.08
C SER A 208 0.26 -22.09 -11.45
N GLN A 209 1.50 -22.20 -10.97
CA GLN A 209 2.01 -23.37 -10.26
C GLN A 209 1.82 -23.29 -8.73
N GLU A 210 1.37 -22.14 -8.21
CA GLU A 210 1.23 -21.91 -6.77
C GLU A 210 -0.11 -22.42 -6.21
N ARG A 211 -0.17 -23.70 -5.85
CA ARG A 211 -1.37 -24.33 -5.27
C ARG A 211 -1.72 -23.83 -3.86
N GLU A 212 -0.77 -23.22 -3.14
CA GLU A 212 -0.99 -22.66 -1.79
C GLU A 212 -1.41 -21.18 -1.82
N LEU A 213 -1.83 -20.64 -2.97
CA LEU A 213 -2.28 -19.26 -3.04
C LEU A 213 -3.61 -19.06 -2.30
N VAL A 214 -3.62 -18.18 -1.30
CA VAL A 214 -4.79 -17.92 -0.43
C VAL A 214 -5.32 -16.49 -0.52
N MET A 215 -4.50 -15.55 -1.00
CA MET A 215 -4.87 -14.15 -1.10
C MET A 215 -4.18 -13.48 -2.27
N ILE A 216 -4.85 -12.51 -2.89
CA ILE A 216 -4.31 -11.69 -3.97
C ILE A 216 -4.45 -10.23 -3.56
N GLY A 217 -3.37 -9.46 -3.65
CA GLY A 217 -3.35 -8.02 -3.46
C GLY A 217 -2.97 -7.31 -4.76
N GLY A 218 -3.79 -6.37 -5.23
CA GLY A 218 -3.45 -5.61 -6.43
C GLY A 218 -4.56 -4.75 -6.98
N VAL A 219 -4.22 -3.87 -7.93
CA VAL A 219 -5.17 -3.01 -8.63
C VAL A 219 -5.94 -3.83 -9.66
N PRO A 220 -7.29 -3.71 -9.72
CA PRO A 220 -8.12 -4.48 -10.64
C PRO A 220 -7.67 -4.48 -12.10
N THR A 221 -7.20 -3.34 -12.61
CA THR A 221 -6.73 -3.18 -14.00
C THR A 221 -5.62 -4.16 -14.37
N TRP A 222 -4.61 -4.32 -13.52
CA TRP A 222 -3.49 -5.22 -13.78
C TRP A 222 -3.82 -6.66 -13.43
N THR A 223 -4.59 -6.87 -12.36
CA THR A 223 -5.01 -8.21 -11.93
C THR A 223 -5.85 -8.90 -13.00
N VAL A 224 -6.70 -8.18 -13.74
CA VAL A 224 -7.46 -8.73 -14.88
C VAL A 224 -6.53 -9.30 -15.95
N VAL A 225 -5.43 -8.62 -16.27
CA VAL A 225 -4.49 -9.07 -17.31
C VAL A 225 -3.79 -10.35 -16.85
N LEU A 226 -3.31 -10.39 -15.61
CA LEU A 226 -2.71 -11.58 -15.02
C LEU A 226 -3.68 -12.77 -15.00
N PHE A 227 -4.94 -12.53 -14.59
CA PHE A 227 -5.96 -13.58 -14.52
C PHE A 227 -6.24 -14.21 -15.88
N ARG A 228 -6.37 -13.39 -16.93
CA ARG A 228 -6.52 -13.90 -18.30
C ARG A 228 -5.32 -14.73 -18.72
N LYS A 229 -4.11 -14.25 -18.45
CA LYS A 229 -2.88 -14.96 -18.81
C LYS A 229 -2.75 -16.30 -18.10
N VAL A 230 -3.10 -16.37 -16.81
CA VAL A 230 -3.10 -17.64 -16.05
C VAL A 230 -4.11 -18.62 -16.63
N LEU A 231 -5.32 -18.18 -17.00
CA LEU A 231 -6.32 -19.05 -17.62
C LEU A 231 -5.88 -19.54 -19.01
N GLU A 232 -5.28 -18.66 -19.82
CA GLU A 232 -4.72 -19.03 -21.12
C GLU A 232 -3.61 -20.08 -20.98
N LEU A 233 -2.68 -19.88 -20.05
CA LEU A 233 -1.56 -20.81 -19.81
C LEU A 233 -2.01 -22.17 -19.27
N THR A 234 -3.06 -22.20 -18.45
CA THR A 234 -3.50 -23.42 -17.77
C THR A 234 -4.62 -24.15 -18.49
N GLY A 235 -5.34 -23.48 -19.39
CA GLY A 235 -6.56 -23.98 -20.01
C GLY A 235 -7.75 -24.12 -19.03
N ALA A 236 -7.61 -23.62 -17.80
CA ALA A 236 -8.64 -23.70 -16.77
C ALA A 236 -9.87 -22.86 -17.14
N ALA A 237 -11.06 -23.32 -16.75
CA ALA A 237 -12.30 -22.57 -17.00
C ALA A 237 -12.41 -21.34 -16.09
N HIS A 238 -11.88 -21.45 -14.86
CA HIS A 238 -11.83 -20.38 -13.87
C HIS A 238 -10.66 -20.54 -12.90
N LEU A 239 -10.27 -19.47 -12.22
CA LEU A 239 -9.04 -19.44 -11.43
C LEU A 239 -9.06 -20.32 -10.18
N LEU A 240 -10.24 -20.74 -9.71
CA LEU A 240 -10.35 -21.66 -8.58
C LEU A 240 -9.93 -23.11 -8.92
N GLU A 241 -9.79 -23.47 -10.20
CA GLU A 241 -9.16 -24.73 -10.61
C GLU A 241 -7.63 -24.68 -10.44
N VAL A 242 -7.07 -23.48 -10.58
CA VAL A 242 -5.64 -23.19 -10.43
C VAL A 242 -5.30 -22.97 -8.96
N TRP A 243 -6.07 -22.11 -8.28
CA TRP A 243 -5.90 -21.69 -6.88
C TRP A 243 -7.10 -22.12 -6.01
N PRO A 244 -7.22 -23.41 -5.69
CA PRO A 244 -8.38 -23.94 -4.96
C PRO A 244 -8.52 -23.38 -3.54
N GLN A 245 -7.43 -22.91 -2.94
CA GLN A 245 -7.40 -22.38 -1.57
C GLN A 245 -7.60 -20.86 -1.49
N LEU A 246 -7.90 -20.19 -2.60
CA LEU A 246 -8.04 -18.74 -2.62
C LEU A 246 -9.22 -18.29 -1.74
N GLN A 247 -8.94 -17.42 -0.77
CA GLN A 247 -9.93 -16.89 0.18
C GLN A 247 -10.22 -15.41 -0.01
N GLY A 248 -9.30 -14.64 -0.59
CA GLY A 248 -9.45 -13.17 -0.59
C GLY A 248 -8.78 -12.47 -1.76
N TYR A 249 -9.45 -11.43 -2.25
CA TYR A 249 -8.89 -10.42 -3.12
C TYR A 249 -8.99 -9.05 -2.46
N ILE A 250 -7.84 -8.47 -2.13
CA ILE A 250 -7.72 -7.13 -1.56
C ILE A 250 -7.33 -6.17 -2.68
N HIS A 251 -8.15 -5.14 -2.86
CA HIS A 251 -8.03 -4.26 -4.00
C HIS A 251 -8.20 -2.79 -3.64
N GLY A 252 -7.56 -1.92 -4.41
CA GLY A 252 -7.64 -0.47 -4.23
C GLY A 252 -7.10 0.24 -5.47
N GLY A 253 -6.93 1.56 -5.36
CA GLY A 253 -6.38 2.42 -6.40
C GLY A 253 -7.36 2.80 -7.52
N VAL A 254 -8.37 1.96 -7.81
CA VAL A 254 -9.49 2.30 -8.71
C VAL A 254 -10.80 1.71 -8.18
N SER A 255 -11.93 2.30 -8.56
CA SER A 255 -13.25 1.76 -8.24
C SER A 255 -13.37 0.32 -8.73
N PHE A 256 -13.79 -0.58 -7.84
CA PHE A 256 -13.99 -1.99 -8.19
C PHE A 256 -15.34 -2.25 -8.89
N THR A 257 -16.29 -1.32 -8.77
CA THR A 257 -17.66 -1.47 -9.30
C THR A 257 -17.70 -1.94 -10.77
N PRO A 258 -16.92 -1.38 -11.72
CA PRO A 258 -16.93 -1.82 -13.12
C PRO A 258 -16.41 -3.25 -13.33
N TYR A 259 -15.56 -3.73 -12.42
CA TYR A 259 -14.86 -5.02 -12.52
C TYR A 259 -15.63 -6.17 -11.86
N ARG A 260 -16.62 -5.87 -11.00
CA ARG A 260 -17.32 -6.87 -10.18
C ARG A 260 -17.87 -8.06 -10.98
N ARG A 261 -18.55 -7.79 -12.11
CA ARG A 261 -19.10 -8.85 -12.98
C ARG A 261 -18.01 -9.69 -13.62
N GLN A 262 -16.90 -9.07 -14.01
CA GLN A 262 -15.77 -9.77 -14.63
C GLN A 262 -15.05 -10.65 -13.61
N PHE A 263 -14.77 -10.14 -12.41
CA PHE A 263 -14.13 -10.91 -11.34
C PHE A 263 -14.98 -12.10 -10.88
N ARG A 264 -16.31 -11.97 -10.86
CA ARG A 264 -17.19 -13.12 -10.59
C ARG A 264 -17.10 -14.23 -11.64
N LYS A 265 -16.74 -13.91 -12.90
CA LYS A 265 -16.48 -14.95 -13.91
C LYS A 265 -15.16 -15.66 -13.66
N PHE A 266 -14.13 -14.91 -13.26
CA PHE A 266 -12.82 -15.47 -12.93
C PHE A 266 -12.84 -16.32 -11.65
N LEU A 267 -13.68 -15.94 -10.68
CA LEU A 267 -13.79 -16.53 -9.36
C LEU A 267 -15.27 -16.79 -9.03
N PRO A 268 -15.88 -17.84 -9.61
CA PRO A 268 -17.32 -18.09 -9.53
C PRO A 268 -17.72 -18.79 -8.23
N SER A 269 -17.25 -18.30 -7.08
CA SER A 269 -17.58 -18.85 -5.76
C SER A 269 -17.55 -17.78 -4.68
N ASP A 270 -18.45 -17.90 -3.70
CA ASP A 270 -18.49 -17.05 -2.52
C ASP A 270 -17.35 -17.36 -1.52
N GLN A 271 -16.52 -18.37 -1.79
CA GLN A 271 -15.34 -18.64 -0.98
C GLN A 271 -14.32 -17.51 -1.02
N VAL A 272 -14.34 -16.65 -2.05
CA VAL A 272 -13.41 -15.52 -2.20
C VAL A 272 -14.07 -14.22 -1.72
N SER A 273 -13.54 -13.66 -0.65
CA SER A 273 -13.94 -12.35 -0.14
C SER A 273 -13.29 -11.23 -0.96
N TYR A 274 -14.07 -10.23 -1.35
CA TYR A 274 -13.57 -9.01 -1.99
C TYR A 274 -13.51 -7.91 -0.94
N GLN A 275 -12.31 -7.38 -0.67
CA GLN A 275 -12.12 -6.31 0.30
C GLN A 275 -11.46 -5.10 -0.36
N GLU A 276 -12.20 -4.00 -0.40
CA GLU A 276 -11.71 -2.72 -0.88
C GLU A 276 -10.89 -2.01 0.19
N ILE A 277 -9.77 -1.42 -0.22
CA ILE A 277 -8.96 -0.51 0.58
C ILE A 277 -8.92 0.85 -0.11
N TYR A 278 -9.12 1.91 0.68
CA TYR A 278 -9.06 3.29 0.19
C TYR A 278 -7.70 3.91 0.48
N ASN A 279 -6.69 3.47 -0.27
CA ASN A 279 -5.34 3.97 -0.16
C ASN A 279 -4.92 4.75 -1.42
N ALA A 280 -3.98 5.66 -1.24
CA ALA A 280 -3.32 6.44 -2.29
C ALA A 280 -1.82 6.51 -2.01
N SER A 281 -1.06 7.18 -2.86
CA SER A 281 0.38 7.42 -2.61
C SER A 281 0.61 8.29 -1.37
N GLU A 282 -0.32 9.21 -1.10
CA GLU A 282 -0.29 10.18 -0.01
C GLU A 282 -0.61 9.57 1.36
N GLY A 283 -1.45 8.53 1.40
CA GLY A 283 -1.90 7.92 2.65
C GLY A 283 -2.71 6.64 2.44
N TYR A 284 -2.86 5.87 3.51
CA TYR A 284 -3.58 4.60 3.57
C TYR A 284 -4.72 4.70 4.57
#